data_AF-A0A356SYW1-F1
#
_entry.id   AF-A0A356SYW1-F1
#
_cell.length_a   1.000
_cell.length_b   1.000
_cell.length_c   1.000
_cell.angle_alpha   90.00
_cell.angle_beta   90.00
_cell.angle_gamma   90.00
#
_symmetry.space_group_name_H-M   'P 1'
#
loop_
_entity.id
_entity.type
_entity.pdbx_description
1 polymer ?
#
loop_
_entity_poly.entity_id
_entity_poly.type
_entity_poly.pdbx_seq_one_letter_code
_entity_poly.pdbx_strand_id
1 'polypeptide(L)'
;MEDERMSHTAFRDRGEDFALEADYVVVGSGAGGAAAAVQLARGGAEVAIVEAGAWRDPADYPVTAYGAMRDLLDDWGSQIARGRALWPVVQARCVGGTTVVNSAICVRTPGDIFEQWKRERGLPERALSERVWAHQDTVERELCVEEVPPAARGRSNELAMLGAKREGYESHWIKRYVEGCEGTGQCLQGCKKLRKQSTNLNYVPEVLERGGHVVSAAPVERVKFEGRRAVAVEGRFSHPRERRPGGRFTVRARKAVVIAASATHSPVLLMRSGVKSRALGQEFRAHPGTGVFGVYDEPVDMNIGATQGWASTAFREEPGLKLETLSIPMEMVASRLSGG
;
A
#
# COMPACT_ATOMS: atom_id res chain seq x y z
N MET A 1 6.99 35.09 13.45
CA MET A 1 7.88 34.08 14.01
C MET A 1 7.75 32.86 13.11
N GLU A 2 8.59 32.85 12.08
CA GLU A 2 8.58 31.91 10.96
C GLU A 2 9.28 30.61 11.37
N ASP A 3 8.53 29.53 11.58
CA ASP A 3 9.10 28.18 11.69
C ASP A 3 8.07 27.10 11.31
N GLU A 4 7.43 27.23 10.14
CA GLU A 4 6.27 26.40 9.78
C GLU A 4 6.40 25.57 8.49
N ARG A 5 7.55 25.51 7.78
CA ARG A 5 7.63 24.79 6.47
C ARG A 5 8.98 24.16 6.11
N MET A 6 9.59 23.35 6.98
CA MET A 6 10.82 22.61 6.60
C MET A 6 10.73 21.08 6.64
N SER A 7 9.62 20.48 7.08
CA SER A 7 9.49 19.02 7.21
C SER A 7 8.99 18.33 5.94
N HIS A 8 8.20 18.99 5.08
CA HIS A 8 7.77 18.43 3.78
C HIS A 8 8.32 19.23 2.60
N THR A 9 9.08 18.57 1.73
CA THR A 9 9.52 19.09 0.44
C THR A 9 8.73 18.44 -0.69
N ALA A 10 7.98 19.26 -1.44
CA ALA A 10 7.26 18.86 -2.64
C ALA A 10 8.13 19.02 -3.91
N PHE A 11 7.51 18.87 -5.08
CA PHE A 11 8.15 19.06 -6.37
C PHE A 11 8.94 20.37 -6.46
N ARG A 12 10.15 20.30 -7.04
CA ARG A 12 11.02 21.43 -7.33
C ARG A 12 11.30 21.51 -8.83
N ASP A 13 11.27 22.71 -9.39
CA ASP A 13 11.47 22.93 -10.81
C ASP A 13 12.93 22.71 -11.24
N ARG A 14 13.17 22.63 -12.56
CA ARG A 14 14.56 22.52 -13.05
C ARG A 14 15.35 23.76 -12.64
N GLY A 15 16.53 23.54 -12.05
CA GLY A 15 17.37 24.61 -11.50
C GLY A 15 17.22 24.78 -9.99
N GLU A 16 16.17 24.19 -9.40
CA GLU A 16 15.95 24.15 -7.95
C GLU A 16 16.44 22.81 -7.39
N ASP A 17 17.76 22.60 -7.43
CA ASP A 17 18.36 21.39 -6.87
C ASP A 17 18.19 21.36 -5.34
N PHE A 18 17.93 20.18 -4.77
CA PHE A 18 17.63 19.98 -3.36
C PHE A 18 18.64 19.02 -2.70
N ALA A 19 19.06 19.34 -1.48
CA ALA A 19 19.88 18.45 -0.68
C ALA A 19 19.34 18.40 0.75
N LEU A 20 19.38 17.20 1.33
CA LEU A 20 19.00 16.94 2.72
C LEU A 20 19.95 15.87 3.29
N GLU A 21 20.14 15.88 4.60
CA GLU A 21 20.83 14.81 5.32
C GLU A 21 19.98 14.38 6.51
N ALA A 22 19.89 13.07 6.76
CA ALA A 22 19.19 12.49 7.91
C ALA A 22 19.97 11.29 8.45
N ASP A 23 19.59 10.76 9.62
CA ASP A 23 20.17 9.51 10.13
C ASP A 23 19.82 8.33 9.23
N TYR A 24 18.55 8.24 8.86
CA TYR A 24 18.03 7.20 8.00
C TYR A 24 17.26 7.79 6.83
N VAL A 25 17.46 7.20 5.66
CA VAL A 25 16.64 7.51 4.48
C VAL A 25 15.78 6.29 4.16
N VAL A 26 14.47 6.48 4.12
CA VAL A 26 13.50 5.43 3.77
C VAL A 26 12.93 5.73 2.38
N VAL A 27 13.19 4.84 1.42
CA VAL A 27 12.71 4.99 0.04
C VAL A 27 11.36 4.30 -0.10
N GLY A 28 10.29 5.11 -0.23
CA GLY A 28 8.91 4.66 -0.31
C GLY A 28 8.14 4.85 1.00
N SER A 29 6.93 5.37 0.89
CA SER A 29 6.05 5.71 2.03
C SER A 29 4.86 4.75 2.20
N GLY A 30 4.89 3.61 1.51
CA GLY A 30 3.88 2.55 1.63
C GLY A 30 3.93 1.83 2.99
N ALA A 31 3.13 0.76 3.14
CA ALA A 31 2.95 0.03 4.40
C ALA A 31 4.28 -0.27 5.14
N GLY A 32 5.23 -0.93 4.47
CA GLY A 32 6.52 -1.28 5.09
C GLY A 32 7.45 -0.08 5.31
N GLY A 33 7.44 0.89 4.40
CA GLY A 33 8.31 2.06 4.47
C GLY A 33 7.91 3.01 5.60
N ALA A 34 6.63 3.39 5.66
CA ALA A 34 6.12 4.24 6.72
C ALA A 34 6.21 3.58 8.10
N ALA A 35 5.93 2.27 8.20
CA ALA A 35 6.11 1.51 9.44
C ALA A 35 7.58 1.50 9.89
N ALA A 36 8.54 1.28 8.98
CA ALA A 36 9.96 1.35 9.34
C ALA A 36 10.36 2.77 9.77
N ALA A 37 9.91 3.79 9.04
CA ALA A 37 10.21 5.19 9.33
C ALA A 37 9.71 5.62 10.71
N VAL A 38 8.47 5.27 11.07
CA VAL A 38 7.89 5.67 12.36
C VAL A 38 8.59 4.98 13.53
N GLN A 39 8.99 3.71 13.39
CA GLN A 39 9.75 3.03 14.44
C GLN A 39 11.15 3.65 14.64
N LEU A 40 11.83 4.04 13.56
CA LEU A 40 13.11 4.74 13.63
C LEU A 40 12.95 6.13 14.29
N ALA A 41 11.92 6.88 13.91
CA ALA A 41 11.62 8.18 14.50
C ALA A 41 11.23 8.08 15.98
N ARG A 42 10.45 7.06 16.38
CA ARG A 42 10.15 6.75 17.79
C ARG A 42 11.39 6.43 18.61
N GLY A 43 12.41 5.86 17.97
CA GLY A 43 13.74 5.66 18.55
C GLY A 43 14.59 6.93 18.66
N GLY A 44 14.05 8.10 18.28
CA GLY A 44 14.75 9.39 18.33
C GLY A 44 15.66 9.68 17.15
N ALA A 45 15.57 8.89 16.06
CA ALA A 45 16.38 9.12 14.87
C ALA A 45 15.73 10.17 13.96
N GLU A 46 16.57 10.98 13.29
CA GLU A 46 16.12 11.85 12.20
C GLU A 46 15.90 11.01 10.93
N VAL A 47 14.67 10.98 10.43
CA VAL A 47 14.28 10.12 9.29
C VAL A 47 13.81 10.97 8.13
N ALA A 48 14.34 10.72 6.93
CA ALA A 48 13.83 11.27 5.69
C ALA A 48 13.12 10.17 4.88
N ILE A 49 11.82 10.34 4.64
CA ILE A 49 11.03 9.51 3.72
C ILE A 49 11.12 10.13 2.33
N VAL A 50 11.51 9.35 1.32
CA VAL A 50 11.57 9.79 -0.07
C VAL A 50 10.55 9.00 -0.89
N GLU A 51 9.52 9.69 -1.40
CA GLU A 51 8.39 9.11 -2.11
C GLU A 51 8.34 9.56 -3.57
N ALA A 52 8.15 8.61 -4.48
CA ALA A 52 8.11 8.84 -5.91
C ALA A 52 6.84 9.58 -6.36
N GLY A 53 5.76 9.46 -5.60
CA GLY A 53 4.49 10.15 -5.81
C GLY A 53 4.31 11.42 -4.98
N ALA A 54 3.28 12.21 -5.31
CA ALA A 54 2.94 13.40 -4.55
C ALA A 54 2.19 13.08 -3.25
N TRP A 55 2.26 14.00 -2.29
CA TRP A 55 1.26 14.06 -1.23
C TRP A 55 -0.01 14.68 -1.79
N ARG A 56 -1.14 13.99 -1.67
CA ARG A 56 -2.43 14.44 -2.20
C ARG A 56 -3.31 14.96 -1.08
N ASP A 57 -3.98 16.07 -1.34
CA ASP A 57 -5.09 16.51 -0.51
C ASP A 57 -6.25 15.50 -0.63
N PRO A 58 -6.80 14.99 0.47
CA PRO A 58 -7.96 14.12 0.45
C PRO A 58 -9.17 14.68 -0.31
N ALA A 59 -9.35 16.01 -0.33
CA ALA A 59 -10.41 16.67 -1.10
C ALA A 59 -10.25 16.43 -2.62
N ASP A 60 -9.00 16.39 -3.07
CA ASP A 60 -8.60 16.18 -4.47
C ASP A 60 -8.61 14.70 -4.89
N TYR A 61 -8.90 13.77 -3.98
CA TYR A 61 -9.03 12.38 -4.38
C TYR A 61 -10.10 12.24 -5.47
N PRO A 62 -9.88 11.38 -6.48
CA PRO A 62 -10.85 11.17 -7.54
C PRO A 62 -12.12 10.51 -6.98
N VAL A 63 -13.20 10.62 -7.75
CA VAL A 63 -14.43 9.83 -7.50
C VAL A 63 -14.60 8.70 -8.51
N THR A 64 -13.89 8.78 -9.64
CA THR A 64 -13.94 7.81 -10.73
C THR A 64 -12.71 6.91 -10.74
N ALA A 65 -12.87 5.70 -11.27
CA ALA A 65 -11.78 4.76 -11.52
C ALA A 65 -10.70 5.35 -12.44
N TYR A 66 -11.10 6.06 -13.50
CA TYR A 66 -10.16 6.75 -14.39
C TYR A 66 -9.33 7.80 -13.66
N GLY A 67 -9.98 8.60 -12.80
CA GLY A 67 -9.27 9.58 -11.98
C GLY A 67 -8.26 8.91 -11.05
N ALA A 68 -8.63 7.79 -10.42
CA ALA A 68 -7.73 7.01 -9.56
C ALA A 68 -6.54 6.46 -10.34
N MET A 69 -6.78 5.90 -11.53
CA MET A 69 -5.72 5.45 -12.44
C MET A 69 -4.74 6.58 -12.74
N ARG A 70 -5.23 7.74 -13.20
CA ARG A 70 -4.39 8.89 -13.54
C ARG A 70 -3.60 9.44 -12.35
N ASP A 71 -4.29 9.70 -11.24
CA ASP A 71 -3.78 10.58 -10.19
C ASP A 71 -3.04 9.83 -9.06
N LEU A 72 -3.40 8.57 -8.83
CA LEU A 72 -2.93 7.77 -7.70
C LEU A 72 -2.13 6.54 -8.12
N LEU A 73 -2.47 5.87 -9.23
CA LEU A 73 -1.78 4.64 -9.62
C LEU A 73 -0.44 4.93 -10.28
N ASP A 74 0.53 4.06 -10.00
CA ASP A 74 1.80 4.08 -10.71
C ASP A 74 1.58 3.69 -12.17
N ASP A 75 2.25 4.41 -13.07
CA ASP A 75 2.13 4.22 -14.52
C ASP A 75 0.67 4.12 -15.03
N TRP A 76 -0.23 4.89 -14.41
CA TRP A 76 -1.66 4.89 -14.70
C TRP A 76 -2.36 3.52 -14.51
N GLY A 77 -1.75 2.63 -13.72
CA GLY A 77 -2.24 1.25 -13.55
C GLY A 77 -1.97 0.34 -14.73
N SER A 78 -1.09 0.72 -15.67
CA SER A 78 -0.78 -0.05 -16.89
C SER A 78 0.30 -1.12 -16.71
N GLN A 79 0.79 -1.31 -15.49
CA GLN A 79 1.80 -2.33 -15.20
C GLN A 79 1.21 -3.72 -15.28
N ILE A 80 1.88 -4.59 -16.04
CA ILE A 80 1.41 -5.95 -16.33
C ILE A 80 2.52 -6.95 -16.02
N ALA A 81 2.22 -7.92 -15.16
CA ALA A 81 2.99 -9.14 -15.05
C ALA A 81 2.64 -10.06 -16.22
N ARG A 82 3.67 -10.50 -16.96
CA ARG A 82 3.53 -11.41 -18.09
C ARG A 82 3.79 -12.85 -17.63
N GLY A 83 2.88 -13.75 -17.94
CA GLY A 83 3.01 -15.18 -17.68
C GLY A 83 2.04 -15.96 -18.57
N ARG A 84 1.45 -17.04 -18.03
CA ARG A 84 0.37 -17.78 -18.72
C ARG A 84 -0.89 -16.94 -18.93
N ALA A 85 -1.08 -15.90 -18.12
CA ALA A 85 -2.08 -14.86 -18.29
C ALA A 85 -1.42 -13.49 -18.15
N LEU A 86 -2.05 -12.46 -18.69
CA LEU A 86 -1.69 -11.07 -18.43
C LEU A 86 -2.34 -10.66 -17.11
N TRP A 87 -1.53 -10.24 -16.14
CA TRP A 87 -2.03 -9.86 -14.82
C TRP A 87 -1.67 -8.42 -14.49
N PRO A 88 -2.67 -7.54 -14.27
CA PRO A 88 -2.38 -6.16 -13.88
C PRO A 88 -1.76 -6.11 -12.49
N VAL A 89 -0.69 -5.34 -12.34
CA VAL A 89 -0.05 -5.05 -11.05
C VAL A 89 -0.48 -3.65 -10.64
N VAL A 90 -1.49 -3.58 -9.78
CA VAL A 90 -2.02 -2.32 -9.29
C VAL A 90 -1.25 -1.89 -8.04
N GLN A 91 -0.51 -0.79 -8.15
CA GLN A 91 0.17 -0.14 -7.03
C GLN A 91 0.00 1.37 -7.10
N ALA A 92 -0.03 2.03 -5.96
CA ALA A 92 -0.12 3.49 -5.93
C ALA A 92 1.26 4.15 -5.95
N ARG A 93 1.27 5.38 -6.45
CA ARG A 93 2.39 6.30 -6.45
C ARG A 93 1.94 7.64 -5.85
N CYS A 94 1.86 7.67 -4.53
CA CYS A 94 1.55 8.83 -3.70
C CYS A 94 2.11 8.63 -2.29
N VAL A 95 2.17 9.69 -1.48
CA VAL A 95 2.47 9.56 -0.05
C VAL A 95 1.43 8.64 0.59
N GLY A 96 1.89 7.58 1.24
CA GLY A 96 1.08 6.48 1.79
C GLY A 96 1.12 5.19 0.94
N GLY A 97 1.59 5.28 -0.30
CA GLY A 97 1.65 4.16 -1.24
C GLY A 97 0.31 3.44 -1.42
N THR A 98 0.36 2.14 -1.73
CA THR A 98 -0.85 1.34 -2.03
C THR A 98 -1.84 1.25 -0.87
N THR A 99 -1.47 1.63 0.35
CA THR A 99 -2.42 1.71 1.48
C THR A 99 -3.54 2.72 1.19
N VAL A 100 -3.25 3.77 0.40
CA VAL A 100 -4.21 4.80 -0.04
C VAL A 100 -5.28 4.25 -0.98
N VAL A 101 -4.99 3.21 -1.78
CA VAL A 101 -5.90 2.73 -2.84
C VAL A 101 -6.35 1.27 -2.69
N ASN A 102 -5.99 0.58 -1.61
CA ASN A 102 -6.50 -0.77 -1.34
C ASN A 102 -7.82 -0.74 -0.54
N SER A 103 -8.37 -1.92 -0.23
CA SER A 103 -9.66 -2.07 0.45
C SER A 103 -9.61 -2.06 1.98
N ALA A 104 -8.46 -1.72 2.57
CA ALA A 104 -8.19 -1.72 4.01
C ALA A 104 -8.18 -3.09 4.70
N ILE A 105 -8.20 -4.20 3.97
CA ILE A 105 -8.24 -5.55 4.56
C ILE A 105 -7.02 -5.76 5.46
N CYS A 106 -7.25 -6.25 6.66
CA CYS A 106 -6.23 -6.69 7.60
C CYS A 106 -6.40 -8.19 7.89
N VAL A 107 -5.38 -8.99 7.56
CA VAL A 107 -5.35 -10.43 7.81
C VAL A 107 -4.08 -10.77 8.57
N ARG A 108 -4.21 -11.50 9.69
CA ARG A 108 -3.07 -12.02 10.43
C ARG A 108 -2.37 -13.12 9.66
N THR A 109 -1.06 -13.21 9.80
CA THR A 109 -0.29 -14.29 9.17
C THR A 109 -0.68 -15.61 9.82
N PRO A 110 -1.25 -16.57 9.09
CA PRO A 110 -1.69 -17.84 9.67
C PRO A 110 -0.51 -18.68 10.19
N GLY A 111 -0.75 -19.46 11.24
CA GLY A 111 0.29 -20.26 11.91
C GLY A 111 0.97 -21.28 10.99
N ASP A 112 0.19 -21.93 10.14
CA ASP A 112 0.66 -22.90 9.15
C ASP A 112 1.60 -22.31 8.10
N ILE A 113 1.50 -21.00 7.80
CA ILE A 113 2.44 -20.32 6.90
C ILE A 113 3.84 -20.23 7.52
N PHE A 114 3.95 -20.05 8.84
CA PHE A 114 5.26 -20.08 9.50
C PHE A 114 5.88 -21.48 9.47
N GLU A 115 5.08 -22.53 9.67
CA GLU A 115 5.55 -23.92 9.53
C GLU A 115 5.94 -24.23 8.07
N GLN A 116 5.21 -23.70 7.10
CA GLN A 116 5.59 -23.78 5.69
C GLN A 116 6.94 -23.10 5.43
N TRP A 117 7.14 -21.87 5.89
CA TRP A 117 8.42 -21.16 5.69
C TRP A 117 9.59 -21.86 6.38
N LYS A 118 9.38 -22.42 7.56
CA LYS A 118 10.37 -23.25 8.25
C LYS A 118 10.77 -24.45 7.39
N ARG A 119 9.78 -25.19 6.86
CA ARG A 119 10.02 -26.37 6.01
C ARG A 119 10.70 -26.03 4.68
N GLU A 120 10.29 -24.95 4.02
CA GLU A 120 10.70 -24.65 2.64
C GLU A 120 11.92 -23.72 2.53
N ARG A 121 12.21 -22.95 3.58
CA ARG A 121 13.24 -21.90 3.56
C ARG A 121 14.21 -21.98 4.74
N GLY A 122 14.00 -22.91 5.67
CA GLY A 122 14.86 -23.05 6.84
C GLY A 122 14.87 -21.82 7.75
N LEU A 123 13.82 -20.99 7.70
CA LEU A 123 13.72 -19.83 8.59
C LEU A 123 13.64 -20.31 10.05
N PRO A 124 14.49 -19.79 10.94
CA PRO A 124 14.62 -20.33 12.28
C PRO A 124 13.41 -19.98 13.16
N GLU A 125 13.02 -20.99 13.94
CA GLU A 125 12.40 -20.88 15.28
C GLU A 125 10.88 -20.70 15.40
N ARG A 126 10.31 -21.37 16.41
CA ARG A 126 8.92 -21.18 16.88
C ARG A 126 8.65 -19.74 17.33
N ALA A 127 9.67 -19.02 17.79
CA ALA A 127 9.55 -17.64 18.25
C ALA A 127 9.23 -16.64 17.12
N LEU A 128 9.41 -17.00 15.84
CA LEU A 128 9.13 -16.09 14.74
C LEU A 128 7.64 -15.74 14.66
N SER A 129 6.74 -16.73 14.79
CA SER A 129 5.30 -16.48 14.76
C SER A 129 4.88 -15.60 15.92
N GLU A 130 5.33 -15.91 17.14
CA GLU A 130 5.03 -15.13 18.35
C GLU A 130 5.50 -13.67 18.22
N ARG A 131 6.72 -13.45 17.72
CA ARG A 131 7.24 -12.09 17.48
C ARG A 131 6.43 -11.34 16.42
N VAL A 132 6.12 -11.99 15.30
CA VAL A 132 5.31 -11.36 14.24
C VAL A 132 3.91 -11.07 14.74
N TRP A 133 3.29 -11.97 15.49
CA TRP A 133 1.98 -11.76 16.07
C TRP A 133 1.97 -10.61 17.08
N ALA A 134 2.96 -10.50 17.95
CA ALA A 134 3.09 -9.35 18.87
C ALA A 134 3.21 -8.01 18.12
N HIS A 135 3.93 -7.98 17.00
CA HIS A 135 3.97 -6.80 16.13
C HIS A 135 2.62 -6.56 15.43
N GLN A 136 1.93 -7.61 14.98
CA GLN A 136 0.58 -7.49 14.41
C GLN A 136 -0.42 -6.96 15.44
N ASP A 137 -0.34 -7.36 16.71
CA ASP A 137 -1.19 -6.79 17.77
C ASP A 137 -0.96 -5.29 17.93
N THR A 138 0.27 -4.83 17.77
CA THR A 138 0.62 -3.40 17.85
C THR A 138 0.10 -2.65 16.63
N VAL A 139 0.34 -3.16 15.43
CA VAL A 139 -0.13 -2.56 14.17
C VAL A 139 -1.66 -2.54 14.11
N GLU A 140 -2.34 -3.60 14.54
CA GLU A 140 -3.80 -3.66 14.57
C GLU A 140 -4.39 -2.58 15.49
N ARG A 141 -3.80 -2.34 16.66
CA ARG A 141 -4.24 -1.24 17.54
C ARG A 141 -3.97 0.13 16.93
N GLU A 142 -2.77 0.35 16.40
CA GLU A 142 -2.37 1.66 15.85
C GLU A 142 -3.18 2.06 14.60
N LEU A 143 -3.61 1.07 13.82
CA LEU A 143 -4.40 1.28 12.61
C LEU A 143 -5.91 1.13 12.85
N CYS A 144 -6.35 1.10 14.11
CA CYS A 144 -7.75 0.96 14.52
C CYS A 144 -8.44 -0.23 13.84
N VAL A 145 -7.80 -1.39 13.77
CA VAL A 145 -8.36 -2.54 13.05
C VAL A 145 -9.63 -3.02 13.73
N GLU A 146 -10.73 -2.97 12.99
CA GLU A 146 -12.06 -3.43 13.42
C GLU A 146 -12.71 -4.32 12.37
N GLU A 147 -13.63 -5.19 12.77
CA GLU A 147 -14.53 -5.84 11.81
C GLU A 147 -15.39 -4.78 11.12
N VAL A 148 -15.81 -5.05 9.88
CA VAL A 148 -16.66 -4.11 9.12
C VAL A 148 -17.88 -3.69 9.97
N PRO A 149 -18.03 -2.39 10.28
CA PRO A 149 -19.13 -1.91 11.10
C PRO A 149 -20.48 -2.25 10.46
N PRO A 150 -21.52 -2.62 11.24
CA PRO A 150 -22.83 -2.97 10.68
C PRO A 150 -23.38 -1.94 9.68
N ALA A 151 -23.29 -0.65 10.01
CA ALA A 151 -23.74 0.45 9.14
C ALA A 151 -22.94 0.57 7.82
N ALA A 152 -21.74 0.00 7.77
CA ALA A 152 -20.84 0.06 6.63
C ALA A 152 -20.80 -1.26 5.84
N ARG A 153 -21.60 -2.28 6.16
CA ARG A 153 -21.58 -3.56 5.43
C ARG A 153 -22.06 -3.37 4.01
N GLY A 154 -23.23 -2.77 3.82
CA GLY A 154 -23.86 -2.66 2.50
C GLY A 154 -24.37 -4.01 1.98
N ARG A 155 -25.35 -3.93 1.08
CA ARG A 155 -26.15 -5.08 0.65
C ARG A 155 -25.34 -6.19 -0.02
N SER A 156 -24.34 -5.84 -0.81
CA SER A 156 -23.46 -6.81 -1.48
C SER A 156 -22.79 -7.77 -0.49
N ASN A 157 -22.22 -7.21 0.59
CA ASN A 157 -21.56 -7.99 1.63
C ASN A 157 -22.55 -8.83 2.46
N GLU A 158 -23.76 -8.32 2.71
CA GLU A 158 -24.83 -9.03 3.41
C GLU A 158 -25.37 -10.22 2.63
N LEU A 159 -25.54 -10.07 1.32
CA LEU A 159 -25.98 -11.17 0.45
C LEU A 159 -24.93 -12.27 0.35
N ALA A 160 -23.64 -11.92 0.31
CA ALA A 160 -22.56 -12.90 0.35
C ALA A 160 -22.56 -13.70 1.67
N MET A 161 -22.73 -13.02 2.81
CA MET A 161 -22.89 -13.66 4.12
C MET A 161 -24.11 -14.60 4.16
N LEU A 162 -25.25 -14.16 3.62
CA LEU A 162 -26.47 -14.97 3.54
C LEU A 162 -26.27 -16.22 2.67
N GLY A 163 -25.65 -16.06 1.49
CA GLY A 163 -25.34 -17.16 0.58
C GLY A 163 -24.42 -18.18 1.24
N ALA A 164 -23.32 -17.73 1.84
CA ALA A 164 -22.38 -18.58 2.56
C ALA A 164 -23.06 -19.37 3.68
N LYS A 165 -23.93 -18.72 4.47
CA LYS A 165 -24.69 -19.39 5.53
C LYS A 165 -25.63 -20.48 4.99
N ARG A 166 -26.26 -20.27 3.82
CA ARG A 166 -27.15 -21.26 3.19
C ARG A 166 -26.38 -22.47 2.67
N GLU A 167 -25.20 -22.24 2.10
CA GLU A 167 -24.32 -23.31 1.61
C GLU A 167 -23.48 -23.97 2.74
N GLY A 168 -23.55 -23.46 3.97
CA GLY A 168 -22.79 -23.98 5.11
C GLY A 168 -21.30 -23.64 5.08
N TYR A 169 -20.89 -22.60 4.36
CA TYR A 169 -19.50 -22.16 4.32
C TYR A 169 -19.11 -21.38 5.57
N GLU A 170 -17.94 -21.71 6.15
CA GLU A 170 -17.30 -20.85 7.14
C GLU A 170 -17.00 -19.48 6.51
N SER A 171 -17.49 -18.41 7.13
CA SER A 171 -17.27 -17.06 6.64
C SER A 171 -17.40 -16.03 7.76
N HIS A 172 -16.84 -14.85 7.54
CA HIS A 172 -16.74 -13.80 8.54
C HIS A 172 -16.79 -12.41 7.91
N TRP A 173 -17.08 -11.40 8.74
CA TRP A 173 -16.89 -10.02 8.37
C TRP A 173 -15.40 -9.70 8.36
N ILE A 174 -14.92 -9.08 7.29
CA ILE A 174 -13.50 -8.78 7.14
C ILE A 174 -13.08 -7.76 8.21
N LYS A 175 -11.93 -8.00 8.85
CA LYS A 175 -11.21 -6.98 9.63
C LYS A 175 -10.54 -5.97 8.71
N ARG A 176 -10.71 -4.69 9.00
CA ARG A 176 -10.21 -3.58 8.19
C ARG A 176 -9.53 -2.54 9.06
N TYR A 177 -8.46 -1.93 8.57
CA TYR A 177 -7.84 -0.77 9.23
C TYR A 177 -8.65 0.51 8.95
N VAL A 178 -9.75 0.67 9.68
CA VAL A 178 -10.68 1.78 9.53
C VAL A 178 -11.11 2.31 10.88
N GLU A 179 -11.39 3.60 10.97
CA GLU A 179 -11.95 4.20 12.17
C GLU A 179 -13.27 4.86 11.80
N GLY A 180 -14.40 4.25 12.17
CA GLY A 180 -15.73 4.80 11.89
C GLY A 180 -16.05 4.84 10.39
N CYS A 181 -15.87 3.71 9.70
CA CYS A 181 -16.11 3.62 8.25
C CYS A 181 -17.53 4.06 7.88
N GLU A 182 -17.66 5.01 6.95
CA GLU A 182 -18.95 5.52 6.45
C GLU A 182 -19.53 4.67 5.30
N GLY A 183 -18.88 3.56 4.92
CA GLY A 183 -19.39 2.67 3.86
C GLY A 183 -19.51 3.35 2.49
N THR A 184 -18.52 4.16 2.08
CA THR A 184 -18.61 4.94 0.83
C THR A 184 -18.30 4.16 -0.44
N GLY A 185 -17.93 2.88 -0.37
CA GLY A 185 -17.51 2.08 -1.54
C GLY A 185 -16.21 2.53 -2.24
N GLN A 186 -15.64 3.68 -1.89
CA GLN A 186 -14.59 4.38 -2.65
C GLN A 186 -13.14 4.12 -2.16
N CYS A 187 -12.84 2.91 -1.69
CA CYS A 187 -11.51 2.65 -1.12
C CYS A 187 -10.39 2.68 -2.18
N LEU A 188 -10.71 2.42 -3.45
CA LEU A 188 -9.77 2.38 -4.56
C LEU A 188 -9.36 3.78 -5.07
N GLN A 189 -10.17 4.80 -4.77
CA GLN A 189 -9.95 6.18 -5.18
C GLN A 189 -9.24 7.02 -4.11
N GLY A 190 -8.89 6.43 -2.97
CA GLY A 190 -8.51 7.19 -1.78
C GLY A 190 -9.74 7.54 -0.93
N CYS A 191 -9.64 7.31 0.37
CA CYS A 191 -10.75 7.56 1.28
C CYS A 191 -10.88 9.07 1.57
N LYS A 192 -11.79 9.76 0.86
CA LYS A 192 -12.10 11.19 1.10
C LYS A 192 -12.55 11.50 2.52
N LYS A 193 -13.17 10.53 3.18
CA LYS A 193 -13.69 10.65 4.54
C LYS A 193 -12.63 10.45 5.62
N LEU A 194 -11.39 10.12 5.22
CA LEU A 194 -10.27 9.90 6.13
C LEU A 194 -10.52 8.79 7.17
N ARG A 195 -11.45 7.87 6.90
CA ARG A 195 -11.77 6.74 7.78
C ARG A 195 -10.87 5.54 7.56
N LYS A 196 -10.22 5.44 6.40
CA LYS A 196 -9.27 4.36 6.10
C LYS A 196 -7.88 4.77 6.58
N GLN A 197 -7.39 4.12 7.64
CA GLN A 197 -6.15 4.40 8.37
C GLN A 197 -4.89 4.08 7.54
N SER A 198 -4.80 4.68 6.36
CA SER A 198 -3.70 4.57 5.42
C SER A 198 -2.47 5.27 5.99
N THR A 199 -1.26 4.86 5.57
CA THR A 199 -0.04 5.33 6.24
C THR A 199 0.23 6.83 6.10
N ASN A 200 -0.41 7.50 5.15
CA ASN A 200 -0.40 8.96 5.00
C ASN A 200 -1.23 9.71 6.04
N LEU A 201 -2.07 9.03 6.83
CA LEU A 201 -2.90 9.62 7.88
C LEU A 201 -2.38 9.34 9.29
N ASN A 202 -1.53 8.33 9.46
CA ASN A 202 -0.97 7.95 10.76
C ASN A 202 0.56 8.03 10.78
N TYR A 203 1.25 7.04 10.24
CA TYR A 203 2.69 6.87 10.39
C TYR A 203 3.51 7.99 9.74
N VAL A 204 3.13 8.46 8.56
CA VAL A 204 3.85 9.56 7.90
C VAL A 204 3.71 10.88 8.68
N PRO A 205 2.50 11.31 9.09
CA PRO A 205 2.36 12.44 10.02
C PRO A 205 3.16 12.29 11.31
N GLU A 206 3.13 11.12 11.96
CA GLU A 206 3.88 10.91 13.21
C GLU A 206 5.40 11.06 12.99
N VAL A 207 5.93 10.63 11.84
CA VAL A 207 7.34 10.86 11.49
C VAL A 207 7.66 12.34 11.42
N LEU A 208 6.79 13.17 10.83
CA LEU A 208 6.98 14.62 10.77
C LEU A 208 6.88 15.27 12.15
N GLU A 209 5.92 14.87 12.98
CA GLU A 209 5.74 15.36 14.36
C GLU A 209 6.98 15.09 15.23
N ARG A 210 7.72 14.02 14.91
CA ARG A 210 8.98 13.65 15.58
C ARG A 210 10.22 14.31 14.96
N GLY A 211 10.04 15.31 14.09
CA GLY A 211 11.13 16.05 13.44
C GLY A 211 11.72 15.37 12.21
N GLY A 212 11.05 14.35 11.67
CA GLY A 212 11.42 13.75 10.39
C GLY A 212 11.02 14.61 9.18
N HIS A 213 11.46 14.17 8.00
CA HIS A 213 11.22 14.85 6.74
C HIS A 213 10.52 13.94 5.73
N VAL A 214 9.73 14.53 4.84
CA VAL A 214 9.16 13.89 3.66
C VAL A 214 9.61 14.64 2.41
N VAL A 215 10.19 13.93 1.45
CA VAL A 215 10.51 14.43 0.12
C VAL A 215 9.60 13.70 -0.86
N SER A 216 8.59 14.38 -1.37
CA SER A 216 7.57 13.80 -2.26
C SER A 216 7.80 14.20 -3.71
N ALA A 217 7.12 13.51 -4.63
CA ALA A 217 7.29 13.68 -6.07
C ALA A 217 8.76 13.46 -6.50
N ALA A 218 9.47 12.60 -5.77
CA ALA A 218 10.91 12.42 -5.82
C ALA A 218 11.26 10.94 -6.10
N PRO A 219 11.06 10.44 -7.33
CA PRO A 219 11.47 9.10 -7.68
C PRO A 219 12.99 8.94 -7.52
N VAL A 220 13.39 8.05 -6.62
CA VAL A 220 14.80 7.68 -6.45
C VAL A 220 15.27 6.89 -7.67
N GLU A 221 16.35 7.37 -8.29
CA GLU A 221 16.95 6.74 -9.46
C GLU A 221 18.10 5.81 -9.08
N ARG A 222 18.84 6.14 -8.02
CA ARG A 222 20.01 5.39 -7.58
C ARG A 222 20.30 5.56 -6.09
N VAL A 223 20.84 4.49 -5.48
CA VAL A 223 21.50 4.50 -4.17
C VAL A 223 23.00 4.67 -4.37
N LYS A 224 23.61 5.61 -3.66
CA LYS A 224 25.07 5.84 -3.64
C LYS A 224 25.73 4.99 -2.56
N PHE A 225 26.91 4.47 -2.88
CA PHE A 225 27.70 3.65 -1.97
C PHE A 225 29.11 4.23 -1.78
N GLU A 226 29.61 4.18 -0.55
CA GLU A 226 31.02 4.31 -0.21
C GLU A 226 31.52 2.92 0.23
N GLY A 227 32.29 2.26 -0.65
CA GLY A 227 32.62 0.85 -0.46
C GLY A 227 31.34 -0.01 -0.46
N ARG A 228 31.04 -0.61 0.71
CA ARG A 228 29.82 -1.42 0.90
C ARG A 228 28.69 -0.69 1.65
N ARG A 229 28.92 0.54 2.12
CA ARG A 229 27.93 1.31 2.89
C ARG A 229 27.08 2.14 1.94
N ALA A 230 25.76 2.02 2.03
CA ALA A 230 24.84 2.95 1.36
C ALA A 230 24.86 4.30 2.10
N VAL A 231 25.08 5.40 1.38
CA VAL A 231 25.36 6.72 1.98
C VAL A 231 24.41 7.82 1.54
N ALA A 232 23.72 7.63 0.42
CA ALA A 232 22.73 8.57 -0.08
C ALA A 232 21.80 7.92 -1.09
N VAL A 233 20.70 8.59 -1.38
CA VAL A 233 19.86 8.33 -2.54
C VAL A 233 19.82 9.58 -3.41
N GLU A 234 19.74 9.39 -4.72
CA GLU A 234 19.69 10.48 -5.70
C GLU A 234 18.60 10.24 -6.75
N GLY A 235 18.10 11.33 -7.31
CA GLY A 235 17.13 11.30 -8.40
C GLY A 235 16.76 12.71 -8.86
N ARG A 236 15.64 12.81 -9.57
CA ARG A 236 15.03 14.07 -9.98
C ARG A 236 13.58 14.12 -9.56
N PHE A 237 13.12 15.30 -9.17
CA PHE A 237 11.69 15.50 -8.95
C PHE A 237 10.91 15.23 -10.25
N SER A 238 9.69 14.72 -10.13
CA SER A 238 8.79 14.45 -11.25
C SER A 238 7.47 15.16 -11.02
N HIS A 239 7.07 16.02 -11.95
CA HIS A 239 5.87 16.84 -11.78
C HIS A 239 4.64 15.94 -11.53
N PRO A 240 3.84 16.16 -10.47
CA PRO A 240 2.77 15.25 -10.05
C PRO A 240 1.67 14.99 -11.09
N ARG A 241 1.49 15.89 -12.06
CA ARG A 241 0.47 15.78 -13.12
C ARG A 241 1.10 15.52 -14.49
N GLU A 242 2.02 16.39 -14.90
CA GLU A 242 2.65 16.33 -16.24
C GLU A 242 3.78 15.30 -16.34
N ARG A 243 4.24 14.74 -15.21
CA ARG A 243 5.38 13.80 -15.13
C ARG A 243 6.70 14.33 -15.70
N ARG A 244 6.78 15.62 -16.09
CA ARG A 244 8.03 16.26 -16.55
C ARG A 244 9.10 16.24 -15.45
N PRO A 245 10.39 16.08 -15.79
CA PRO A 245 11.47 16.05 -14.82
C PRO A 245 11.82 17.47 -14.32
N GLY A 246 11.98 17.60 -13.00
CA GLY A 246 12.35 18.81 -12.28
C GLY A 246 13.82 18.84 -11.82
N GLY A 247 14.07 19.54 -10.71
CA GLY A 247 15.37 19.67 -10.07
C GLY A 247 15.95 18.32 -9.62
N ARG A 248 17.29 18.24 -9.49
CA ARG A 248 17.93 17.07 -8.89
C ARG A 248 17.77 17.11 -7.38
N PHE A 249 17.72 15.94 -6.76
CA PHE A 249 17.83 15.84 -5.32
C PHE A 249 18.89 14.84 -4.89
N THR A 250 19.47 15.07 -3.71
CA THR A 250 20.31 14.10 -3.01
C THR A 250 19.91 14.10 -1.53
N VAL A 251 19.59 12.93 -0.99
CA VAL A 251 19.33 12.76 0.44
C VAL A 251 20.40 11.84 1.02
N ARG A 252 21.27 12.40 1.87
CA ARG A 252 22.35 11.68 2.53
C ARG A 252 21.82 10.95 3.78
N ALA A 253 22.32 9.74 4.00
CA ALA A 253 22.04 8.92 5.16
C ALA A 253 23.30 8.78 6.02
N ARG A 254 23.26 9.26 7.27
CA ARG A 254 24.39 9.08 8.20
C ARG A 254 24.56 7.63 8.60
N LYS A 255 23.46 6.91 8.83
CA LYS A 255 23.46 5.53 9.34
C LYS A 255 23.12 4.51 8.26
N ALA A 256 21.93 4.59 7.65
CA ALA A 256 21.51 3.60 6.65
C ALA A 256 20.41 4.08 5.69
N VAL A 257 20.29 3.40 4.56
CA VAL A 257 19.18 3.53 3.60
C VAL A 257 18.29 2.30 3.70
N VAL A 258 16.98 2.50 3.90
CA VAL A 258 15.95 1.45 3.89
C VAL A 258 15.21 1.50 2.56
N ILE A 259 15.21 0.39 1.81
CA ILE A 259 14.50 0.29 0.54
C ILE A 259 13.12 -0.33 0.77
N ALA A 260 12.06 0.45 0.52
CA ALA A 260 10.66 0.06 0.66
C ALA A 260 9.83 0.48 -0.57
N ALA A 261 10.45 0.45 -1.76
CA ALA A 261 9.87 0.90 -3.03
C ALA A 261 9.02 -0.19 -3.70
N SER A 262 8.11 -0.84 -2.96
CA SER A 262 7.29 -1.97 -3.44
C SER A 262 8.07 -3.24 -3.84
N ALA A 263 7.34 -4.35 -4.02
CA ALA A 263 7.92 -5.62 -4.45
C ALA A 263 8.47 -5.56 -5.89
N THR A 264 7.98 -4.64 -6.72
CA THR A 264 8.37 -4.52 -8.13
C THR A 264 9.48 -3.49 -8.35
N HIS A 265 9.47 -2.33 -7.65
CA HIS A 265 10.52 -1.32 -7.86
C HIS A 265 11.74 -1.48 -6.97
N SER A 266 11.61 -2.05 -5.76
CA SER A 266 12.78 -2.31 -4.88
C SER A 266 13.90 -3.11 -5.58
N PRO A 267 13.64 -4.27 -6.21
CA PRO A 267 14.71 -5.00 -6.90
C PRO A 267 15.28 -4.22 -8.08
N VAL A 268 14.44 -3.49 -8.84
CA VAL A 268 14.88 -2.67 -9.98
C VAL A 268 15.81 -1.54 -9.54
N LEU A 269 15.46 -0.85 -8.45
CA LEU A 269 16.28 0.20 -7.86
C LEU A 269 17.62 -0.35 -7.37
N LEU A 270 17.61 -1.47 -6.65
CA LEU A 270 18.84 -2.13 -6.18
C LEU A 270 19.75 -2.54 -7.34
N MET A 271 19.19 -3.16 -8.39
CA MET A 271 19.94 -3.54 -9.60
C MET A 271 20.56 -2.31 -10.29
N ARG A 272 19.78 -1.25 -10.52
CA ARG A 272 20.26 0.01 -11.14
C ARG A 272 21.29 0.75 -10.29
N SER A 273 21.31 0.46 -8.99
CA SER A 273 22.29 0.97 -8.03
C SER A 273 23.54 0.11 -7.92
N GLY A 274 23.66 -0.96 -8.71
CA GLY A 274 24.85 -1.81 -8.76
C GLY A 274 24.90 -2.93 -7.71
N VAL A 275 23.83 -3.16 -6.95
CA VAL A 275 23.74 -4.29 -6.01
C VAL A 275 23.68 -5.59 -6.81
N LYS A 276 24.60 -6.50 -6.55
CA LYS A 276 24.67 -7.81 -7.19
C LYS A 276 24.21 -8.90 -6.22
N SER A 277 23.01 -9.43 -6.44
CA SER A 277 22.50 -10.59 -5.71
C SER A 277 21.66 -11.47 -6.64
N ARG A 278 21.84 -12.78 -6.54
CA ARG A 278 21.07 -13.76 -7.32
C ARG A 278 19.57 -13.75 -6.97
N ALA A 279 19.20 -13.18 -5.83
CA ALA A 279 17.82 -13.08 -5.39
C ALA A 279 17.06 -11.89 -6.02
N LEU A 280 17.75 -10.92 -6.62
CA LEU A 280 17.09 -9.72 -7.17
C LEU A 280 16.14 -10.09 -8.31
N GLY A 281 14.88 -9.67 -8.17
CA GLY A 281 13.82 -9.92 -9.16
C GLY A 281 13.34 -11.38 -9.24
N GLN A 282 13.78 -12.24 -8.34
CA GLN A 282 13.34 -13.64 -8.27
C GLN A 282 12.16 -13.82 -7.31
N GLU A 283 11.50 -14.98 -7.38
CA GLU A 283 10.45 -15.40 -6.43
C GLU A 283 9.29 -14.39 -6.27
N PHE A 284 8.91 -13.70 -7.35
CA PHE A 284 7.70 -12.87 -7.33
C PHE A 284 6.48 -13.75 -6.99
N ARG A 285 5.77 -13.40 -5.91
CA ARG A 285 4.54 -14.05 -5.47
C ARG A 285 3.40 -13.04 -5.47
N ALA A 286 2.23 -13.48 -5.92
CA ALA A 286 0.98 -12.73 -5.88
C ALA A 286 -0.18 -13.71 -5.66
N HIS A 287 -1.34 -13.20 -5.24
CA HIS A 287 -2.57 -13.97 -5.18
C HIS A 287 -3.39 -13.71 -6.46
N PRO A 288 -3.32 -14.58 -7.48
CA PRO A 288 -4.18 -14.46 -8.65
C PRO A 288 -5.64 -14.65 -8.20
N GLY A 289 -6.51 -13.74 -8.62
CA GLY A 289 -7.93 -13.77 -8.32
C GLY A 289 -8.78 -13.83 -9.59
N THR A 290 -10.03 -14.20 -9.46
CA THR A 290 -11.02 -14.01 -10.52
C THR A 290 -12.33 -13.54 -9.90
N GLY A 291 -13.10 -12.77 -10.66
CA GLY A 291 -14.39 -12.24 -10.21
C GLY A 291 -15.54 -13.02 -10.83
N VAL A 292 -16.58 -13.26 -10.04
CA VAL A 292 -17.89 -13.73 -10.51
C VAL A 292 -18.91 -12.66 -10.16
N PHE A 293 -19.76 -12.31 -11.12
CA PHE A 293 -20.82 -11.32 -10.94
C PHE A 293 -22.18 -12.02 -10.86
N GLY A 294 -23.01 -11.59 -9.90
CA GLY A 294 -24.40 -12.01 -9.78
C GLY A 294 -25.34 -10.92 -10.26
N VAL A 295 -26.45 -11.32 -10.90
CA VAL A 295 -27.58 -10.45 -11.22
C VAL A 295 -28.68 -10.73 -10.20
N TYR A 296 -29.25 -9.68 -9.63
CA TYR A 296 -30.25 -9.76 -8.57
C TYR A 296 -31.53 -9.03 -9.01
N ASP A 297 -32.69 -9.54 -8.59
CA ASP A 297 -33.99 -8.91 -8.87
C ASP A 297 -34.11 -7.54 -8.19
N GLU A 298 -33.49 -7.40 -7.02
CA GLU A 298 -33.47 -6.17 -6.23
C GLU A 298 -32.14 -5.41 -6.41
N PRO A 299 -32.15 -4.07 -6.39
CA PRO A 299 -30.93 -3.27 -6.55
C PRO A 299 -29.86 -3.60 -5.49
N VAL A 300 -28.65 -3.86 -5.98
CA VAL A 300 -27.43 -4.00 -5.16
C VAL A 300 -26.42 -2.95 -5.63
N ASP A 301 -26.36 -1.82 -4.91
CA ASP A 301 -25.41 -0.75 -5.22
C ASP A 301 -24.02 -1.05 -4.64
N MET A 302 -23.06 -1.33 -5.52
CA MET A 302 -21.66 -1.57 -5.14
C MET A 302 -20.91 -0.29 -4.75
N ASN A 303 -21.47 0.90 -4.98
CA ASN A 303 -20.88 2.15 -4.51
C ASN A 303 -21.18 2.43 -3.04
N ILE A 304 -21.97 1.57 -2.38
CA ILE A 304 -22.34 1.70 -0.96
C ILE A 304 -21.86 0.46 -0.20
N GLY A 305 -21.40 0.69 1.02
CA GLY A 305 -20.80 -0.31 1.90
C GLY A 305 -19.28 -0.37 1.80
N ALA A 306 -18.71 -1.29 2.56
CA ALA A 306 -17.31 -1.61 2.55
C ALA A 306 -16.93 -2.20 1.20
N THR A 307 -15.90 -1.64 0.56
CA THR A 307 -15.40 -2.14 -0.73
C THR A 307 -15.11 -3.64 -0.69
N GLN A 308 -14.60 -4.14 0.43
CA GLN A 308 -14.53 -5.56 0.73
C GLN A 308 -14.94 -5.73 2.19
N GLY A 309 -16.03 -6.44 2.44
CA GLY A 309 -16.61 -6.57 3.78
C GLY A 309 -16.86 -8.00 4.23
N TRP A 310 -16.92 -8.97 3.32
CA TRP A 310 -17.16 -10.38 3.61
C TRP A 310 -16.03 -11.24 3.03
N ALA A 311 -15.62 -12.27 3.76
CA ALA A 311 -14.70 -13.28 3.27
C ALA A 311 -15.04 -14.68 3.81
N SER A 312 -14.60 -15.70 3.08
CA SER A 312 -14.60 -17.09 3.50
C SER A 312 -13.22 -17.71 3.28
N THR A 313 -12.74 -18.41 4.31
CA THR A 313 -11.50 -19.20 4.29
C THR A 313 -11.74 -20.70 4.21
N ALA A 314 -12.99 -21.13 4.01
CA ALA A 314 -13.39 -22.53 3.94
C ALA A 314 -12.60 -23.35 2.89
N PHE A 315 -12.09 -22.68 1.85
CA PHE A 315 -11.38 -23.29 0.73
C PHE A 315 -9.86 -23.03 0.74
N ARG A 316 -9.33 -22.45 1.83
CA ARG A 316 -7.93 -21.98 1.89
C ARG A 316 -6.91 -23.11 1.77
N GLU A 317 -7.22 -24.29 2.30
CA GLU A 317 -6.32 -25.45 2.24
C GLU A 317 -6.53 -26.23 0.94
N GLU A 318 -7.79 -26.50 0.60
CA GLU A 318 -8.20 -27.23 -0.60
C GLU A 318 -9.40 -26.51 -1.23
N PRO A 319 -9.34 -26.04 -2.49
CA PRO A 319 -8.22 -26.10 -3.44
C PRO A 319 -7.20 -24.94 -3.33
N GLY A 320 -7.15 -24.21 -2.21
CA GLY A 320 -6.22 -23.08 -2.05
C GLY A 320 -6.83 -21.70 -2.35
N LEU A 321 -8.14 -21.55 -2.15
CA LEU A 321 -8.89 -20.35 -2.50
C LEU A 321 -9.43 -19.62 -1.26
N LYS A 322 -9.41 -18.30 -1.33
CA LYS A 322 -10.18 -17.43 -0.44
C LYS A 322 -11.30 -16.81 -1.26
N LEU A 323 -12.53 -16.87 -0.76
CA LEU A 323 -13.63 -16.12 -1.33
C LEU A 323 -13.75 -14.79 -0.59
N GLU A 324 -14.05 -13.73 -1.32
CA GLU A 324 -14.35 -12.44 -0.74
C GLU A 324 -15.23 -11.62 -1.67
N THR A 325 -15.99 -10.71 -1.09
CA THR A 325 -16.66 -9.69 -1.88
C THR A 325 -15.66 -8.64 -2.33
N LEU A 326 -15.95 -8.05 -3.49
CA LEU A 326 -15.28 -6.87 -3.99
C LEU A 326 -16.30 -5.99 -4.70
N SER A 327 -16.62 -4.86 -4.08
CA SER A 327 -17.25 -3.76 -4.78
C SER A 327 -16.23 -3.08 -5.68
N ILE A 328 -16.60 -2.85 -6.93
CA ILE A 328 -15.86 -2.00 -7.86
C ILE A 328 -16.80 -0.92 -8.39
N PRO A 329 -16.27 0.26 -8.77
CA PRO A 329 -17.06 1.31 -9.38
C PRO A 329 -17.83 0.81 -10.61
N MET A 330 -19.02 1.37 -10.85
CA MET A 330 -19.90 0.94 -11.93
C MET A 330 -19.21 0.99 -13.30
N GLU A 331 -18.36 1.97 -13.55
CA GLU A 331 -17.55 2.08 -14.77
C GLU A 331 -16.60 0.89 -14.98
N MET A 332 -16.11 0.27 -13.90
CA MET A 332 -15.28 -0.93 -13.97
C MET A 332 -16.11 -2.20 -14.13
N VAL A 333 -17.34 -2.23 -13.61
CA VAL A 333 -18.29 -3.34 -13.86
C VAL A 333 -18.71 -3.34 -15.32
N ALA A 334 -19.07 -2.18 -15.85
CA ALA A 334 -19.53 -2.01 -17.23
C ALA A 334 -18.49 -2.50 -18.25
N SER A 335 -17.20 -2.26 -18.00
CA SER A 335 -16.12 -2.78 -18.87
C SER A 335 -15.89 -4.29 -18.80
N ARG A 336 -16.54 -4.99 -17.85
CA ARG A 336 -16.41 -6.44 -17.63
C ARG A 336 -17.67 -7.23 -17.99
N LEU A 337 -18.80 -6.56 -18.17
CA LEU A 337 -20.00 -7.20 -18.72
C LEU A 337 -19.76 -7.44 -20.21
N SER A 338 -19.83 -8.70 -20.63
CA SER A 338 -19.81 -9.06 -22.05
C SER A 338 -21.08 -8.51 -22.70
N GLY A 339 -20.98 -7.36 -23.36
CA GLY A 339 -22.12 -6.66 -23.94
C GLY A 339 -21.82 -5.19 -24.20
N GLY A 340 -20.94 -4.93 -25.16
CA GLY A 340 -20.54 -3.62 -25.66
C GLY A 340 -19.42 -3.75 -26.67
#